data_AF-A0A4R8VJ72-F1
#
_entry.id   AF-A0A4R8VJ72-F1
#
_cell.length_a   1.000
_cell.length_b   1.000
_cell.length_c   1.000
_cell.angle_alpha   90.00
_cell.angle_beta   90.00
_cell.angle_gamma   90.00
#
_symmetry.space_group_name_H-M   'P 1'
#
loop_
_entity.id
_entity.type
_entity.pdbx_description
1 polymer ?
#
loop_
_entity_poly.entity_id
_entity_poly.type
_entity_poly.pdbx_seq_one_letter_code
_entity_poly.pdbx_strand_id
1 'polypeptide(L)'
;MSGRARPCRSRRPAWRQFRPEWPKGCLNRPEFPDRFYSLAEARSFCTEFYDWYNGEQRHSGTGMHTPFNVHHGRAPAIHHARARVLTTAYAEHPERFVRQHPQPPTFPTTTWLNEPEKEGTNSMTG
;
A
#
# COMPACT_ATOMS: atom_id res chain seq x y z
N MET A 1 44.28 -29.03 -15.01
CA MET A 1 44.00 -27.57 -14.97
C MET A 1 42.71 -27.37 -14.21
N SER A 2 42.79 -26.82 -13.00
CA SER A 2 41.66 -26.68 -12.07
C SER A 2 40.89 -25.41 -12.41
N GLY A 3 39.71 -25.57 -13.02
CA GLY A 3 38.81 -24.46 -13.36
C GLY A 3 38.00 -24.05 -12.14
N ARG A 4 38.47 -23.05 -11.39
CA ARG A 4 37.67 -22.40 -10.34
C ARG A 4 36.51 -21.64 -11.01
N ALA A 5 35.28 -22.13 -10.81
CA ALA A 5 34.08 -21.39 -11.17
C ALA A 5 34.11 -20.02 -10.46
N ARG A 6 33.99 -18.94 -11.23
CA ARG A 6 33.88 -17.59 -10.67
C ARG A 6 32.58 -17.51 -9.87
N PRO A 7 32.57 -17.07 -8.61
CA PRO A 7 31.32 -16.88 -7.88
C PRO A 7 30.53 -15.77 -8.59
N CYS A 8 29.28 -16.07 -8.94
CA CYS A 8 28.33 -15.10 -9.49
C CYS A 8 28.12 -13.99 -8.44
N ARG A 9 28.86 -12.89 -8.57
CA ARG A 9 28.66 -11.68 -7.77
C ARG A 9 27.49 -10.90 -8.37
N SER A 10 26.29 -11.17 -7.87
CA SER A 10 25.11 -10.39 -8.19
C SER A 10 24.18 -10.37 -6.97
N ARG A 11 24.47 -9.48 -6.02
CA ARG A 11 23.54 -9.11 -4.94
C ARG A 11 22.39 -8.32 -5.56
N ARG A 12 21.31 -8.99 -5.96
CA ARG A 12 20.09 -8.32 -6.46
C ARG A 12 18.92 -8.70 -5.55
N PRO A 13 18.24 -7.73 -4.91
CA PRO A 13 17.15 -8.03 -3.99
C PRO A 13 15.87 -8.50 -4.73
N ALA A 14 14.98 -9.19 -4.02
CA ALA A 14 13.77 -9.85 -4.53
C ALA A 14 12.88 -8.89 -5.31
N TRP A 15 12.80 -7.64 -4.85
CA TRP A 15 11.98 -6.60 -5.46
C TRP A 15 12.35 -6.30 -6.92
N ARG A 16 13.56 -6.62 -7.39
CA ARG A 16 13.94 -6.44 -8.81
C ARG A 16 13.30 -7.46 -9.74
N GLN A 17 12.93 -8.65 -9.27
CA GLN A 17 12.26 -9.66 -10.11
C GLN A 17 10.82 -9.28 -10.45
N PHE A 18 10.30 -8.25 -9.79
CA PHE A 18 8.88 -8.02 -9.59
C PHE A 18 8.51 -6.52 -9.69
N ARG A 19 9.44 -5.69 -10.18
CA ARG A 19 9.45 -4.24 -10.00
C ARG A 19 8.21 -3.44 -10.49
N PRO A 20 7.41 -3.86 -11.50
CA PRO A 20 6.24 -3.08 -11.89
C PRO A 20 5.03 -3.23 -10.95
N GLU A 21 4.90 -4.32 -10.18
CA GLU A 21 3.59 -4.71 -9.61
C GLU A 21 3.43 -4.45 -8.11
N TRP A 22 4.50 -4.02 -7.39
CA TRP A 22 4.47 -3.89 -5.92
C TRP A 22 4.42 -2.44 -5.43
N PRO A 23 3.54 -2.11 -4.46
CA PRO A 23 3.51 -0.81 -3.79
C PRO A 23 4.82 -0.50 -3.05
N LYS A 24 5.39 0.68 -3.29
CA LYS A 24 6.68 1.13 -2.70
C LYS A 24 6.71 1.09 -1.17
N GLY A 25 5.57 1.29 -0.50
CA GLY A 25 5.48 1.27 0.97
C GLY A 25 5.74 -0.11 1.58
N CYS A 26 5.41 -1.18 0.85
CA CYS A 26 5.56 -2.56 1.31
C CYS A 26 7.00 -3.08 1.23
N LEU A 27 7.82 -2.45 0.39
CA LEU A 27 9.23 -2.81 0.19
C LEU A 27 10.11 -2.40 1.39
N ASN A 28 9.60 -1.57 2.30
CA ASN A 28 10.31 -1.15 3.50
C ASN A 28 10.06 -2.07 4.71
N ARG A 29 9.31 -3.16 4.55
CA ARG A 29 9.00 -4.10 5.64
C ARG A 29 10.19 -5.06 5.89
N PRO A 30 10.64 -5.25 7.14
CA PRO A 30 11.77 -6.13 7.47
C PRO A 30 11.61 -7.58 7.04
N GLU A 31 10.37 -8.08 7.04
CA GLU A 31 10.02 -9.46 6.69
C GLU A 31 9.95 -9.70 5.18
N PHE A 32 10.13 -8.68 4.35
CA PHE A 32 10.17 -8.86 2.91
C PHE A 32 11.50 -9.54 2.52
N PRO A 33 11.45 -10.73 1.89
CA PRO A 33 12.67 -11.50 1.66
C PRO A 33 13.56 -10.85 0.61
N ASP A 34 14.87 -11.03 0.76
CA ASP A 34 15.87 -10.59 -0.22
C ASP A 34 15.80 -11.41 -1.52
N ARG A 35 15.21 -12.60 -1.51
CA ARG A 35 14.87 -13.42 -2.70
C ARG A 35 13.97 -14.58 -2.29
N PHE A 36 13.21 -15.10 -3.25
CA PHE A 36 12.60 -16.42 -3.14
C PHE A 36 13.53 -17.48 -3.74
N TYR A 37 13.52 -18.68 -3.16
CA TYR A 37 14.29 -19.85 -3.60
C TYR A 37 13.40 -20.88 -4.31
N SER A 38 12.08 -20.79 -4.15
CA SER A 38 11.11 -21.62 -4.87
C SER A 38 9.79 -20.89 -5.14
N LEU A 39 9.01 -21.41 -6.11
CA LEU A 39 7.65 -20.93 -6.37
C LEU A 39 6.71 -21.18 -5.19
N ALA A 40 6.89 -22.29 -4.48
CA ALA A 40 6.08 -22.62 -3.30
C ALA A 40 6.28 -21.59 -2.17
N GLU A 41 7.54 -21.23 -1.91
CA GLU A 41 7.89 -20.19 -0.93
C GLU A 41 7.31 -18.82 -1.34
N ALA A 42 7.45 -18.44 -2.62
CA ALA A 42 6.89 -17.20 -3.13
C ALA A 42 5.36 -17.15 -2.96
N ARG A 43 4.65 -18.24 -3.24
CA ARG A 43 3.19 -18.32 -3.08
C ARG A 43 2.77 -18.21 -1.61
N SER A 44 3.42 -18.95 -0.73
CA SER A 44 3.13 -18.90 0.72
C SER A 44 3.29 -17.48 1.26
N PHE A 45 4.41 -16.83 0.91
CA PHE A 45 4.65 -15.44 1.29
C PHE A 45 3.59 -14.50 0.73
N CYS A 46 3.24 -14.62 -0.56
CA CYS A 46 2.25 -13.74 -1.19
C CYS A 46 0.87 -13.87 -0.53
N THR A 47 0.44 -15.09 -0.17
CA THR A 47 -0.84 -15.30 0.54
C THR A 47 -0.88 -14.51 1.84
N GLU A 48 0.09 -14.73 2.73
CA GLU A 48 0.16 -14.03 4.01
C GLU A 48 0.33 -12.51 3.82
N PHE A 49 1.14 -12.12 2.85
CA PHE A 49 1.39 -10.72 2.55
C PHE A 49 0.13 -9.99 2.08
N TYR A 50 -0.67 -10.59 1.19
CA TYR A 50 -1.89 -9.93 0.69
C TYR A 50 -3.01 -9.90 1.72
N ASP A 51 -3.13 -10.93 2.57
CA ASP A 51 -4.09 -10.90 3.69
C ASP A 51 -3.80 -9.72 4.61
N TRP A 52 -2.53 -9.58 5.02
CA TRP A 52 -2.07 -8.44 5.81
C TRP A 52 -2.21 -7.10 5.05
N TYR A 53 -1.76 -7.04 3.79
CA TYR A 53 -1.77 -5.80 3.00
C TYR A 53 -3.18 -5.26 2.84
N ASN A 54 -4.16 -6.14 2.58
CA ASN A 54 -5.54 -5.72 2.39
C ASN A 54 -6.23 -5.39 3.72
N GLY A 55 -5.99 -6.19 4.75
CA GLY A 55 -6.71 -6.11 6.03
C GLY A 55 -6.13 -5.12 7.03
N GLU A 56 -4.82 -4.89 7.01
CA GLU A 56 -4.11 -4.30 8.14
C GLU A 56 -3.21 -3.13 7.75
N GLN A 57 -2.59 -3.16 6.57
CA GLN A 57 -1.70 -2.08 6.12
C GLN A 57 -2.46 -0.75 6.02
N ARG A 58 -2.02 0.25 6.79
CA ARG A 58 -2.54 1.62 6.77
C ARG A 58 -1.40 2.58 6.46
N HIS A 59 -1.60 3.48 5.50
CA HIS A 59 -0.62 4.49 5.18
C HIS A 59 -1.27 5.84 4.84
N SER A 60 -0.47 6.90 4.87
CA SER A 60 -0.95 8.28 4.65
C SER A 60 -1.62 8.46 3.29
N GLY A 61 -1.09 7.82 2.24
CA GLY A 61 -1.67 7.87 0.89
C GLY A 61 -3.12 7.37 0.76
N THR A 62 -3.62 6.61 1.73
CA THR A 62 -5.02 6.13 1.78
C THR A 62 -5.81 6.76 2.94
N GLY A 63 -5.36 7.87 3.51
CA GLY A 63 -6.00 8.48 4.68
C GLY A 63 -6.03 7.56 5.90
N MET A 64 -5.01 6.68 6.04
CA MET A 64 -4.94 5.65 7.08
C MET A 64 -6.11 4.64 7.03
N HIS A 65 -6.71 4.45 5.84
CA HIS A 65 -7.59 3.31 5.57
C HIS A 65 -6.79 2.13 5.03
N THR A 66 -7.32 0.94 5.27
CA THR A 66 -6.78 -0.28 4.66
C THR A 66 -7.29 -0.39 3.22
N PRO A 67 -6.56 -1.03 2.30
CA PRO A 67 -7.03 -1.25 0.93
C PRO A 67 -8.42 -1.90 0.88
N PHE A 68 -8.69 -2.88 1.75
CA PHE A 68 -10.00 -3.52 1.86
C PHE A 68 -11.14 -2.53 2.15
N ASN A 69 -10.92 -1.57 3.06
CA ASN A 69 -11.93 -0.58 3.42
C ASN A 69 -12.21 0.40 2.29
N VAL A 70 -11.19 0.77 1.52
CA VAL A 70 -11.35 1.63 0.34
C VAL A 70 -12.10 0.86 -0.76
N HIS A 71 -11.66 -0.36 -1.08
CA HIS A 71 -12.23 -1.19 -2.14
C HIS A 71 -13.73 -1.47 -1.92
N HIS A 72 -14.13 -1.78 -0.68
CA HIS A 72 -15.53 -2.06 -0.35
C HIS A 72 -16.35 -0.82 0.02
N GLY A 73 -15.85 0.39 -0.26
CA GLY A 73 -16.59 1.63 -0.01
C GLY A 73 -16.88 1.93 1.47
N ARG A 74 -16.12 1.33 2.40
CA ARG A 74 -16.29 1.51 3.86
C ARG A 74 -15.60 2.77 4.39
N ALA A 75 -14.68 3.32 3.62
CA ALA A 75 -13.87 4.47 4.02
C ALA A 75 -14.69 5.69 4.47
N PRO A 76 -15.80 6.10 3.82
CA PRO A 76 -16.62 7.23 4.27
C PRO A 76 -17.22 7.05 5.68
N ALA A 77 -17.78 5.87 5.96
CA ALA A 77 -18.37 5.57 7.27
C ALA A 77 -17.30 5.61 8.39
N ILE A 78 -16.13 5.03 8.12
CA ILE A 78 -15.00 5.04 9.05
C ILE A 78 -14.48 6.47 9.26
N HIS A 79 -14.39 7.28 8.21
CA HIS A 79 -13.95 8.66 8.29
C HIS A 79 -14.89 9.51 9.13
N HIS A 80 -16.20 9.37 8.93
CA HIS A 80 -17.21 10.04 9.75
C HIS A 80 -17.13 9.61 11.23
N ALA A 81 -16.94 8.32 11.50
CA ALA A 81 -16.75 7.83 12.87
C ALA A 81 -15.49 8.44 13.52
N ARG A 82 -14.37 8.52 12.78
CA ARG A 82 -13.14 9.17 13.26
C ARG A 82 -13.35 10.66 13.54
N ALA A 83 -14.11 11.36 12.69
CA ALA A 83 -14.40 12.78 12.88
C ALA A 83 -15.16 13.00 14.19
N ARG A 84 -16.16 12.17 14.50
CA ARG A 84 -16.90 12.23 15.77
C ARG A 84 -16.00 12.05 16.99
N VAL A 85 -15.10 11.07 16.97
CA VAL A 85 -14.14 10.85 18.07
C VAL A 85 -13.24 12.06 18.25
N LEU A 86 -12.74 12.63 17.15
CA LEU A 86 -11.91 13.83 17.17
C LEU A 86 -12.66 15.05 17.71
N THR A 87 -13.94 15.19 17.37
CA THR A 87 -14.81 16.24 17.93
C THR A 87 -15.01 16.09 19.43
N THR A 88 -15.30 14.88 19.90
CA THR A 88 -15.43 14.63 21.35
C THR A 88 -14.13 14.95 22.08
N ALA A 89 -12.98 14.47 21.57
CA ALA A 89 -11.69 14.74 22.18
C ALA A 89 -11.34 16.24 22.20
N TYR A 90 -11.72 16.98 21.15
CA TYR A 90 -11.53 18.43 21.09
C TYR A 90 -12.40 19.17 22.11
N ALA A 91 -13.66 18.74 22.28
CA ALA A 91 -14.57 19.36 23.24
C ALA A 91 -14.11 19.15 24.69
N GLU A 92 -13.53 17.99 25.01
CA GLU A 92 -13.01 17.68 26.34
C GLU A 92 -11.69 18.39 26.65
N HIS A 93 -10.81 18.50 25.64
CA HIS A 93 -9.43 18.98 25.82
C HIS A 93 -8.98 19.91 24.68
N PRO A 94 -9.58 21.10 24.51
CA PRO A 94 -9.25 22.01 23.42
C PRO A 94 -7.78 22.46 23.45
N GLU A 95 -7.17 22.54 24.64
CA GLU A 95 -5.76 22.91 24.85
C GLU A 95 -4.76 21.96 24.18
N ARG A 96 -5.15 20.69 23.94
CA ARG A 96 -4.33 19.72 23.21
C ARG A 96 -4.25 20.00 21.70
N PHE A 97 -5.10 20.89 21.20
CA PHE A 97 -5.26 21.19 19.77
C PHE A 97 -4.94 22.66 19.51
N VAL A 98 -3.65 22.96 19.36
CA VAL A 98 -3.02 24.30 19.38
C VAL A 98 -3.54 25.30 18.32
N ARG A 99 -4.33 24.89 17.32
CA ARG A 99 -4.72 25.76 16.20
C ARG A 99 -6.18 25.68 15.79
N GLN A 100 -6.72 24.48 15.69
CA GLN A 100 -8.05 24.26 15.13
C GLN A 100 -8.61 22.92 15.58
N HIS A 101 -9.91 22.76 15.35
CA HIS A 101 -10.56 21.48 15.47
C HIS A 101 -9.87 20.43 14.56
N PRO A 102 -9.43 19.28 15.10
CA PRO A 102 -8.78 18.24 14.32
C PRO A 102 -9.73 17.61 13.31
N GLN A 103 -9.21 17.20 12.15
CA GLN A 103 -9.97 16.48 11.13
C GLN A 103 -9.23 15.20 10.73
N PRO A 104 -9.94 14.08 10.50
CA PRO A 104 -9.29 12.88 10.02
C PRO A 104 -8.72 13.11 8.60
N PRO A 105 -7.55 12.53 8.28
CA PRO A 105 -6.96 12.64 6.95
C PRO A 105 -7.95 12.29 5.84
N THR A 106 -7.90 13.04 4.74
CA THR A 106 -8.68 12.70 3.55
C THR A 106 -8.17 11.41 2.93
N PHE A 107 -9.05 10.74 2.21
CA PHE A 107 -8.76 9.50 1.50
C PHE A 107 -9.27 9.59 0.06
N PRO A 108 -8.62 8.89 -0.88
CA PRO A 108 -9.10 8.85 -2.26
C PRO A 108 -10.41 8.07 -2.35
N THR A 109 -11.34 8.54 -3.17
CA THR A 109 -12.59 7.81 -3.50
C THR A 109 -12.30 6.53 -4.28
N THR A 110 -11.24 6.54 -5.08
CA THR A 110 -10.77 5.40 -5.89
C THR A 110 -9.24 5.34 -5.85
N THR A 111 -8.67 4.15 -5.62
CA THR A 111 -7.22 3.92 -5.69
C THR A 111 -6.96 2.80 -6.70
N TRP A 112 -6.01 3.01 -7.61
CA TRP A 112 -5.56 1.99 -8.56
C TRP A 112 -4.17 1.48 -8.17
N LEU A 113 -3.98 0.15 -8.24
CA LEU A 113 -2.63 -0.44 -8.20
C LEU A 113 -1.95 -0.31 -9.56
N ASN A 114 -2.71 -0.57 -10.63
CA ASN A 114 -2.39 -0.25 -12.03
C ASN A 114 -3.62 0.45 -12.61
N GLU A 115 -3.53 1.75 -12.89
CA GLU A 115 -4.61 2.47 -13.56
C GLU A 115 -4.63 2.04 -15.04
N PRO A 116 -5.77 1.56 -15.58
CA PRO A 116 -5.85 1.23 -17.00
C PRO A 116 -5.63 2.49 -17.84
N GLU A 117 -4.88 2.38 -18.93
CA GLU A 117 -4.73 3.48 -19.88
C GLU A 117 -6.12 3.89 -20.38
N LYS A 118 -6.40 5.20 -20.37
CA LYS A 118 -7.64 5.73 -20.95
C LYS A 118 -7.58 5.44 -22.45
N GLU A 119 -8.55 4.68 -22.97
CA GLU A 119 -8.66 4.44 -24.40
C GLU A 119 -8.67 5.79 -25.13
N GLY A 120 -7.59 6.05 -25.88
CA GLY A 120 -7.46 7.25 -26.67
C GLY A 120 -8.57 7.26 -27.71
N THR A 121 -9.39 8.31 -27.69
CA THR A 121 -10.36 8.62 -28.73
C THR A 121 -9.65 8.56 -30.08
N ASN A 122 -9.84 7.46 -30.83
CA ASN A 122 -9.45 7.40 -32.23
C ASN A 122 -10.36 8.37 -32.99
N SER A 123 -9.91 9.62 -33.13
CA SER A 123 -10.46 10.55 -34.10
C SER A 123 -10.18 9.99 -35.49
N MET A 124 -11.18 9.29 -36.02
CA MET A 124 -11.24 8.85 -37.40
C MET A 124 -11.42 10.10 -38.27
N THR A 125 -10.32 10.66 -38.76
CA THR A 125 -10.33 11.69 -39.80
C THR A 125 -10.75 11.02 -41.10
N GLY A 126 -11.93 11.38 -41.59
CA GLY A 126 -12.41 11.06 -42.94
C GLY A 126 -11.77 11.91 -44.02
#